data_AF-J3I2D2-F1
#
_entry.id   AF-J3I2D2-F1
#
_cell.length_a   1.000
_cell.length_b   1.000
_cell.length_c   1.000
_cell.angle_alpha   90.00
_cell.angle_beta   90.00
_cell.angle_gamma   90.00
#
_symmetry.space_group_name_H-M   'P 1'
#
loop_
_entity.id
_entity.type
_entity.pdbx_description
1 polymer ?
#
loop_
_entity_poly.entity_id
_entity_poly.type
_entity_poly.pdbx_seq_one_letter_code
_entity_poly.pdbx_strand_id
1 'polypeptide(L)'
;AAGTGCPRDSDMQQAGLGRALEPHEQSSLQRGDLIFWKGHVAIVRDGATMVHANAHHMATAIEPIEPAIARIRQAGSDIVAIKRL
;
A
#
# COMPACT_ATOMS: atom_id res chain seq x y z
N ALA A 1 18.70 -2.58 -3.57
CA ALA A 1 17.43 -2.19 -4.24
C ALA A 1 17.22 -3.12 -5.43
N ALA A 2 15.98 -3.48 -5.78
CA ALA A 2 15.65 -4.45 -6.84
C ALA A 2 15.85 -3.94 -8.28
N GLY A 3 16.72 -2.93 -8.49
CA GLY A 3 16.96 -2.31 -9.80
C GLY A 3 15.95 -1.25 -10.23
N THR A 4 14.81 -1.12 -9.55
CA THR A 4 13.79 -0.10 -9.85
C THR A 4 14.09 1.21 -9.10
N GLY A 5 14.21 2.32 -9.84
CA GLY A 5 14.29 3.65 -9.24
C GLY A 5 13.00 3.98 -8.48
N CYS A 6 13.12 4.33 -7.21
CA CYS A 6 11.99 4.58 -6.31
C CYS A 6 12.25 5.87 -5.53
N PRO A 7 11.41 6.91 -5.68
CA PRO A 7 11.48 8.11 -4.87
C PRO A 7 11.35 7.81 -3.37
N ARG A 8 11.90 8.68 -2.53
CA ARG A 8 11.91 8.46 -1.08
C ARG A 8 10.52 8.59 -0.44
N ASP A 9 9.71 9.51 -0.94
CA ASP A 9 8.46 9.93 -0.28
C ASP A 9 7.22 9.26 -0.92
N SER A 10 6.21 8.96 -0.10
CA SER A 10 5.05 8.17 -0.53
C SER A 10 4.21 8.85 -1.60
N ASP A 11 4.12 10.18 -1.56
CA ASP A 11 3.43 10.98 -2.58
C ASP A 11 4.19 10.96 -3.93
N MET A 12 5.52 11.07 -3.89
CA MET A 12 6.36 10.93 -5.08
C MET A 12 6.33 9.50 -5.63
N GLN A 13 6.28 8.48 -4.77
CA GLN A 13 6.09 7.09 -5.18
C GLN A 13 4.72 6.88 -5.83
N GLN A 14 3.65 7.41 -5.23
CA GLN A 14 2.30 7.34 -5.81
C GLN A 14 2.26 8.00 -7.20
N ALA A 15 2.93 9.14 -7.38
CA ALA A 15 2.99 9.83 -8.66
C ALA A 15 3.85 9.08 -9.70
N GLY A 16 5.02 8.55 -9.30
CA GLY A 16 6.04 8.06 -10.22
C GLY A 16 6.08 6.55 -10.46
N LEU A 17 5.54 5.72 -9.57
CA LEU A 17 5.67 4.26 -9.65
C LEU A 17 4.42 3.57 -10.18
N GLY A 18 4.60 2.69 -11.17
CA GLY A 18 3.56 1.78 -11.63
C GLY A 18 2.32 2.46 -12.23
N ARG A 19 1.32 1.63 -12.59
CA ARG A 19 0.01 2.08 -13.05
C ARG A 19 -1.04 2.00 -11.95
N ALA A 20 -2.05 2.85 -11.98
CA ALA A 20 -3.21 2.70 -11.11
C ALA A 20 -3.98 1.41 -11.46
N LEU A 21 -4.55 0.77 -10.44
CA LEU A 21 -5.45 -0.37 -10.60
C LEU A 21 -6.90 0.10 -10.78
N GLU A 22 -7.56 -0.48 -11.78
CA GLU A 22 -9.00 -0.26 -11.99
C GLU A 22 -9.81 -0.91 -10.87
N PRO A 23 -11.06 -0.47 -10.60
CA PRO A 23 -11.87 -0.99 -9.50
C PRO A 23 -12.04 -2.52 -9.49
N HIS A 24 -12.12 -3.14 -10.67
CA HIS A 24 -12.25 -4.60 -10.79
C HIS A 24 -10.96 -5.35 -10.43
N GLU A 25 -9.80 -4.70 -10.48
CA GLU A 25 -8.51 -5.29 -10.11
C GLU A 25 -8.25 -5.17 -8.60
N GLN A 26 -8.84 -4.16 -7.95
CA GLN A 26 -8.65 -3.91 -6.51
C GLN A 26 -9.23 -5.03 -5.62
N SER A 27 -10.17 -5.83 -6.14
CA SER A 27 -10.70 -7.02 -5.46
C SER A 27 -9.79 -8.25 -5.57
N SER A 28 -8.72 -8.19 -6.36
CA SER A 28 -7.81 -9.30 -6.63
C SER A 28 -6.34 -8.84 -6.61
N LEU A 29 -5.94 -8.29 -5.45
CA LEU A 29 -4.60 -7.77 -5.23
C LEU A 29 -3.53 -8.85 -5.42
N GLN A 30 -2.42 -8.44 -6.02
CA GLN A 30 -1.28 -9.29 -6.33
C GLN A 30 -0.06 -8.89 -5.50
N ARG A 31 0.81 -9.87 -5.26
CA ARG A 31 2.09 -9.62 -4.61
C ARG A 31 2.86 -8.52 -5.36
N GLY A 32 3.29 -7.50 -4.63
CA GLY A 32 4.00 -6.34 -5.18
C GLY A 32 3.11 -5.13 -5.47
N ASP A 33 1.79 -5.27 -5.42
CA ASP A 33 0.89 -4.11 -5.48
C ASP A 33 1.18 -3.16 -4.32
N LEU A 34 1.05 -1.86 -4.57
CA LEU A 34 1.29 -0.78 -3.64
C LEU A 34 -0.02 -0.15 -3.24
N ILE A 35 -0.32 -0.10 -1.94
CA ILE A 35 -1.52 0.55 -1.39
C ILE A 35 -1.06 1.88 -0.77
N PHE A 36 -1.63 2.99 -1.24
CA PHE A 36 -1.27 4.33 -0.80
C PHE A 36 -2.38 4.97 0.03
N TRP A 37 -1.95 5.65 1.09
CA TRP A 37 -2.71 6.61 1.87
C TRP A 37 -1.94 7.93 1.88
N LYS A 38 -2.57 9.02 2.32
CA LYS A 38 -1.85 10.28 2.50
C LYS A 38 -0.71 10.11 3.52
N GLY A 39 0.54 10.18 3.04
CA GLY A 39 1.74 10.06 3.86
C GLY A 39 2.13 8.62 4.25
N HIS A 40 1.50 7.60 3.67
CA HIS A 40 1.79 6.20 4.00
C HIS A 40 1.67 5.28 2.79
N VAL A 41 2.47 4.21 2.77
CA VAL A 41 2.45 3.19 1.70
C VAL A 41 2.66 1.80 2.30
N ALA A 42 1.99 0.81 1.72
CA ALA A 42 2.17 -0.61 2.01
C ALA A 42 2.45 -1.40 0.73
N ILE A 43 3.11 -2.55 0.87
CA ILE A 43 3.36 -3.49 -0.23
C ILE A 43 2.55 -4.76 0.02
N VAL A 44 1.71 -5.14 -0.92
CA VAL A 44 0.96 -6.40 -0.89
C VAL A 44 1.94 -7.57 -0.94
N ARG A 45 1.87 -8.47 0.04
CA ARG A 45 2.72 -9.65 0.13
C ARG A 45 2.11 -10.84 -0.59
N ASP A 46 0.79 -10.98 -0.51
CA ASP A 46 -0.05 -12.02 -1.10
C ASP A 46 -1.51 -11.54 -1.12
N GLY A 47 -2.45 -12.39 -1.57
CA GLY A 47 -3.86 -12.00 -1.76
C GLY A 47 -4.63 -11.61 -0.48
N ALA A 48 -4.03 -11.71 0.70
CA ALA A 48 -4.70 -11.36 1.96
C ALA A 48 -3.85 -10.50 2.91
N THR A 49 -2.53 -10.41 2.71
CA THR A 49 -1.63 -9.72 3.63
C THR A 49 -0.74 -8.69 2.93
N MET A 50 -0.36 -7.66 3.68
CA MET A 50 0.58 -6.62 3.25
C MET A 50 1.68 -6.42 4.28
N VAL A 51 2.83 -5.89 3.84
CA VAL A 51 3.92 -5.43 4.71
C VAL A 51 4.03 -3.91 4.66
N HIS A 52 4.20 -3.30 5.81
CA HIS A 52 4.40 -1.86 5.96
C HIS A 52 5.05 -1.50 7.29
N ALA A 53 5.74 -0.36 7.33
CA ALA A 53 6.17 0.27 8.58
C ALA A 53 5.04 1.17 9.08
N ASN A 54 4.40 0.82 10.19
CA ASN A 54 3.16 1.49 10.62
C ASN A 54 3.26 2.10 12.02
N ALA A 55 2.47 3.14 12.26
CA ALA A 55 2.39 3.85 13.54
C ALA A 55 1.51 3.13 14.59
N HIS A 56 0.81 2.05 14.21
CA HIS A 56 -0.01 1.28 15.16
C HIS A 56 0.86 0.37 16.02
N HIS A 57 1.76 -0.37 15.38
CA HIS A 57 2.72 -1.27 16.01
C HIS A 57 4.08 -0.60 16.29
N MET A 58 4.32 0.59 15.73
CA MET A 58 5.62 1.27 15.73
C MET A 58 6.75 0.37 15.19
N ALA A 59 6.41 -0.45 14.21
CA ALA A 59 7.29 -1.47 13.64
C ALA A 59 6.94 -1.75 12.18
N THR A 60 7.88 -2.38 11.47
CA THR A 60 7.57 -3.04 10.19
C THR A 60 6.86 -4.35 10.48
N ALA A 61 5.61 -4.47 10.07
CA ALA A 61 4.77 -5.62 10.35
C ALA A 61 4.10 -6.15 9.07
N ILE A 62 3.72 -7.42 9.11
CA ILE A 62 2.79 -8.01 8.15
C ILE A 62 1.41 -7.98 8.79
N GLU A 63 0.44 -7.39 8.11
CA GLU A 63 -0.94 -7.31 8.58
C GLU A 63 -1.92 -7.87 7.54
N PRO A 64 -3.05 -8.48 7.97
CA PRO A 64 -4.18 -8.73 7.09
C PRO A 64 -4.70 -7.43 6.47
N ILE A 65 -4.91 -7.42 5.16
CA ILE A 65 -5.24 -6.21 4.39
C ILE A 65 -6.55 -5.59 4.88
N GLU A 66 -7.64 -6.37 4.90
CA GLU A 66 -8.98 -5.88 5.22
C GLU A 66 -9.08 -5.27 6.63
N PRO A 67 -8.67 -5.96 7.73
CA PRO A 67 -8.64 -5.37 9.06
C PRO A 67 -7.79 -4.10 9.17
N ALA A 68 -6.62 -4.06 8.51
CA ALA A 68 -5.73 -2.91 8.57
C ALA A 68 -6.32 -1.71 7.79
N ILE A 69 -6.92 -1.91 6.62
CA ILE A 69 -7.63 -0.85 5.88
C ILE A 69 -8.76 -0.29 6.74
N ALA A 70 -9.58 -1.16 7.35
CA ALA A 70 -10.68 -0.74 8.22
C ALA A 70 -10.18 0.09 9.41
N ARG A 71 -9.10 -0.35 10.08
CA ARG A 71 -8.46 0.38 11.18
C ARG A 71 -7.89 1.74 10.74
N ILE A 72 -7.19 1.80 9.61
CA ILE A 72 -6.60 3.05 9.08
C ILE A 72 -7.69 4.04 8.68
N ARG A 73 -8.79 3.56 8.11
CA ARG A 73 -9.98 4.37 7.81
C ARG A 73 -10.62 4.95 9.05
N GLN A 74 -10.77 4.15 10.12
CA GLN A 74 -11.27 4.63 11.41
C GLN A 74 -10.37 5.71 12.03
N ALA A 75 -9.07 5.67 11.76
CA ALA A 75 -8.13 6.73 12.12
C ALA A 75 -8.17 7.97 11.19
N GLY A 76 -9.10 8.02 10.23
CA GLY A 76 -9.34 9.18 9.37
C GLY A 76 -8.49 9.21 8.09
N SER A 77 -7.95 8.07 7.66
CA SER A 77 -7.14 8.00 6.42
C SER A 77 -7.74 7.00 5.44
N ASP A 78 -8.19 7.49 4.29
CA ASP A 78 -8.67 6.68 3.19
C ASP A 78 -7.55 6.31 2.21
N ILE A 79 -7.73 5.19 1.51
CA ILE A 79 -6.85 4.81 0.39
C ILE A 79 -7.00 5.87 -0.71
N VAL A 80 -5.87 6.39 -1.18
CA VAL A 80 -5.83 7.39 -2.26
C VAL A 80 -5.47 6.77 -3.63
N ALA A 81 -4.77 5.63 -3.64
CA ALA A 81 -4.46 4.88 -4.84
C ALA A 81 -4.03 3.45 -4.51
N ILE A 82 -4.28 2.52 -5.42
CA ILE A 82 -3.61 1.22 -5.46
C ILE A 82 -2.89 1.12 -6.81
N LYS A 83 -1.61 0.77 -6.80
CA LYS A 83 -0.77 0.73 -8.00
C LYS A 83 -0.04 -0.59 -8.17
N ARG A 84 0.22 -0.97 -9.41
CA ARG A 84 1.02 -2.14 -9.79
C ARG A 84 2.23 -1.71 -10.61
N LEU A 85 3.41 -2.18 -10.22
CA LEU A 85 4.67 -1.99 -10.94
C LEU A 85 4.68 -2.74 -12.28
#